data_AF-A0A2A3MRP2-F1
#
_entry.id   AF-A0A2A3MRP2-F1
#
_cell.length_a   1.000
_cell.length_b   1.000
_cell.length_c   1.000
_cell.angle_alpha   90.00
_cell.angle_beta   90.00
_cell.angle_gamma   90.00
#
_symmetry.space_group_name_H-M   'P 1'
#
loop_
_entity.id
_entity.type
_entity.pdbx_description
1 polymer ?
#
loop_
_entity_poly.entity_id
_entity_poly.type
_entity_poly.pdbx_seq_one_letter_code
_entity_poly.pdbx_strand_id
1 'polypeptide(L)'
;MFTDTQLRIPKAPANARISLRADMSTGGSRDATTIKTFRPFFHAQLYETIMGYLTPANSVDAGIRLLADPGPKLTLQAYARRFWRYAMRDVIYGRGFASLTGTGNYDSNAVGDLIAASGRIQFNEHLSFTLNGGIFSSSADAAGSGLRNTKTLTPEMLYMFKYVPSIWVAWNIRGRQFCWCRADRYFVLNDLFFRYLPILRACLESHA
;
A
#
# COMPACT_ATOMS: atom_id res chain seq x y z
N MET A 1 7.86 -10.66 8.62
CA MET A 1 9.23 -10.10 8.68
C MET A 1 9.37 -9.18 7.50
N PHE A 2 9.89 -7.97 7.69
CA PHE A 2 10.04 -6.97 6.64
C PHE A 2 11.47 -6.45 6.70
N THR A 3 12.16 -6.42 5.58
CA THR A 3 13.51 -5.89 5.48
C THR A 3 13.58 -4.98 4.27
N ASP A 4 14.13 -3.78 4.48
CA ASP A 4 14.39 -2.80 3.43
C ASP A 4 15.78 -2.21 3.66
N THR A 5 16.70 -2.50 2.73
CA THR A 5 18.07 -2.00 2.77
C THR A 5 18.25 -1.00 1.64
N GLN A 6 18.56 0.24 1.97
CA GLN A 6 18.70 1.32 1.01
C GLN A 6 20.17 1.74 0.83
N LEU A 7 20.58 1.87 -0.43
CA LEU A 7 21.88 2.36 -0.84
C LEU A 7 21.70 3.62 -1.67
N ARG A 8 22.43 4.68 -1.31
CA ARG A 8 22.53 5.87 -2.15
C ARG A 8 23.46 5.57 -3.32
N ILE A 9 23.07 5.96 -4.52
CA ILE A 9 23.93 5.82 -5.70
C ILE A 9 24.87 7.05 -5.73
N PRO A 10 26.18 6.88 -5.51
CA PRO A 10 27.10 8.02 -5.48
C PRO A 10 27.08 8.77 -6.81
N LYS A 11 27.03 10.10 -6.76
CA LYS A 11 27.03 10.99 -7.94
C LYS A 11 25.87 10.79 -8.93
N ALA A 12 24.85 10.00 -8.59
CA ALA A 12 23.68 9.91 -9.43
C ALA A 12 22.89 11.24 -9.42
N PRO A 13 22.33 11.65 -10.57
CA PRO A 13 21.43 12.80 -10.60
C PRO A 13 20.23 12.55 -9.70
N ALA A 14 19.54 13.63 -9.30
CA ALA A 14 18.27 13.53 -8.58
C ALA A 14 18.33 12.77 -7.24
N ASN A 15 19.48 12.74 -6.56
CA ASN A 15 19.66 12.00 -5.30
C ASN A 15 19.15 10.55 -5.36
N ALA A 16 19.40 9.87 -6.49
CA ALA A 16 18.87 8.53 -6.72
C ALA A 16 19.37 7.52 -5.67
N ARG A 17 18.46 6.64 -5.26
CA ARG A 17 18.67 5.60 -4.26
C ARG A 17 18.10 4.29 -4.78
N ILE A 18 18.80 3.20 -4.54
CA ILE A 18 18.30 1.85 -4.77
C ILE A 18 18.02 1.20 -3.42
N SER A 19 16.95 0.43 -3.32
CA SER A 19 16.58 -0.29 -2.11
C SER A 19 16.26 -1.73 -2.48
N LEU A 20 16.77 -2.66 -1.67
CA LEU A 20 16.44 -4.08 -1.74
C LEU A 20 15.44 -4.37 -0.64
N ARG A 21 14.32 -4.98 -1.00
CA ARG A 21 13.23 -5.29 -0.08
C ARG A 21 12.89 -6.77 -0.12
N ALA A 22 12.64 -7.35 1.03
CA ALA A 22 12.15 -8.71 1.17
C ALA A 22 11.19 -8.79 2.35
N ASP A 23 9.99 -9.31 2.08
CA ASP A 23 8.92 -9.34 3.05
C ASP A 23 8.31 -10.74 3.13
N MET A 24 7.85 -11.10 4.32
CA MET A 24 7.24 -12.39 4.62
C MET A 24 6.06 -12.20 5.56
N SER A 25 4.91 -12.67 5.10
CA SER A 25 3.66 -12.75 5.83
C SER A 25 3.25 -14.21 5.92
N THR A 26 3.21 -14.74 7.15
CA THR A 26 2.88 -16.14 7.39
C THR A 26 1.46 -16.46 6.91
N GLY A 27 1.27 -17.65 6.38
CA GLY A 27 -0.03 -18.26 6.08
C GLY A 27 -0.20 -19.59 6.80
N GLY A 28 -1.33 -20.26 6.56
CA GLY A 28 -1.64 -21.55 7.15
C GLY A 28 -3.01 -22.07 6.68
N SER A 29 -3.17 -23.40 6.65
CA SER A 29 -4.47 -24.00 6.33
C SER A 29 -5.39 -23.98 7.55
N ARG A 30 -6.70 -23.95 7.33
CA ARG A 30 -7.72 -24.18 8.36
C ARG A 30 -7.53 -25.53 9.07
N ASP A 31 -6.95 -26.51 8.38
CA ASP A 31 -6.68 -27.85 8.90
C ASP A 31 -5.29 -27.98 9.58
N ALA A 32 -4.55 -26.87 9.70
CA ALA A 32 -3.26 -26.88 10.36
C ALA A 32 -3.43 -27.06 11.88
N THR A 33 -2.68 -28.01 12.44
CA THR A 33 -2.65 -28.29 13.89
C THR A 33 -1.95 -27.20 14.71
N THR A 34 -1.39 -26.18 14.05
CA THR A 34 -0.68 -25.07 14.68
C THR A 34 -1.26 -23.73 14.22
N ILE A 35 -1.97 -23.04 15.12
CA ILE A 35 -2.42 -21.67 14.88
C ILE A 35 -1.25 -20.74 15.19
N LYS A 36 -0.65 -20.15 14.15
CA LYS A 36 0.36 -19.10 14.32
C LYS A 36 -0.36 -17.76 14.53
N THR A 37 0.16 -16.91 15.42
CA THR A 37 -0.41 -15.58 15.68
C THR A 37 -0.37 -14.73 14.40
N PHE A 38 -1.54 -14.50 13.80
CA PHE A 38 -1.69 -13.48 12.77
C PHE A 38 -1.55 -12.11 13.43
N ARG A 39 -0.48 -11.38 13.08
CA ARG A 39 -0.32 -9.98 13.49
C ARG A 39 -0.82 -9.10 12.34
N PRO A 40 -2.07 -8.61 12.37
CA PRO A 40 -2.55 -7.69 11.35
C PRO A 40 -1.75 -6.40 11.46
N PHE A 41 -0.79 -6.21 10.56
CA PHE A 41 -0.20 -4.90 10.36
C PHE A 41 -1.24 -4.02 9.66
N PHE A 42 -2.00 -3.27 10.46
CA PHE A 42 -2.87 -2.21 9.96
C PHE A 42 -2.03 -1.28 9.06
N HIS A 43 -2.44 -1.12 7.80
CA HIS A 43 -1.76 -0.40 6.70
C HIS A 43 -0.76 -1.14 5.81
N ALA A 44 -0.43 -2.42 6.06
CA ALA A 44 0.57 -3.11 5.25
C ALA A 44 0.20 -3.28 3.77
N GLN A 45 -1.08 -3.23 3.39
CA GLN A 45 -1.48 -3.51 2.00
C GLN A 45 -0.96 -2.49 0.97
N LEU A 46 -0.97 -1.19 1.31
CA LEU A 46 -0.36 -0.13 0.48
C LEU A 46 1.17 -0.12 0.64
N TYR A 47 1.66 -0.59 1.78
CA TYR A 47 3.08 -0.79 2.04
C TYR A 47 3.66 -1.89 1.15
N GLU A 48 2.89 -2.94 0.86
CA GLU A 48 3.30 -4.04 -0.01
C GLU A 48 3.21 -3.67 -1.48
N THR A 49 2.11 -3.05 -1.89
CA THR A 49 1.95 -2.70 -3.29
C THR A 49 1.25 -1.36 -3.39
N ILE A 50 1.80 -0.46 -4.20
CA ILE A 50 1.12 0.75 -4.66
C ILE A 50 -0.23 0.42 -5.32
N MET A 51 -0.39 -0.83 -5.77
CA MET A 51 -1.58 -1.37 -6.43
C MET A 51 -2.67 -1.85 -5.46
N GLY A 52 -2.34 -2.17 -4.20
CA GLY A 52 -3.26 -2.78 -3.24
C GLY A 52 -3.94 -4.06 -3.75
N TYR A 53 -3.30 -4.81 -4.65
CA TYR A 53 -3.90 -5.97 -5.32
C TYR A 53 -3.80 -7.23 -4.47
N LEU A 54 -2.58 -7.53 -3.98
CA LEU A 54 -2.32 -8.61 -3.04
C LEU A 54 -2.32 -8.07 -1.62
N THR A 55 -2.70 -8.93 -0.68
CA THR A 55 -2.67 -8.66 0.76
C THR A 55 -1.51 -9.42 1.39
N PRO A 56 -0.84 -8.85 2.42
CA PRO A 56 0.23 -9.52 3.18
C PRO A 56 -0.34 -10.67 4.03
N ALA A 57 -0.71 -11.77 3.38
CA ALA A 57 -1.15 -13.01 3.98
C ALA A 57 -0.72 -14.16 3.08
N ASN A 58 -0.14 -15.21 3.68
CA ASN A 58 0.42 -16.35 2.96
C ASN A 58 1.41 -15.96 1.84
N SER A 59 2.22 -14.92 2.06
CA SER A 59 3.06 -14.34 1.02
C SER A 59 4.52 -14.23 1.46
N VAL A 60 5.42 -14.54 0.54
CA VAL A 60 6.83 -14.15 0.60
C VAL A 60 7.08 -13.34 -0.66
N ASP A 61 7.84 -12.27 -0.57
CA ASP A 61 8.24 -11.56 -1.76
C ASP A 61 9.61 -10.91 -1.58
N ALA A 62 10.22 -10.57 -2.70
CA ALA A 62 11.45 -9.81 -2.73
C ALA A 62 11.52 -8.95 -3.98
N GLY A 63 12.30 -7.89 -3.93
CA GLY A 63 12.47 -7.02 -5.07
C GLY A 63 13.41 -5.85 -4.86
N ILE A 64 13.45 -5.01 -5.89
CA ILE A 64 14.25 -3.80 -5.92
C ILE A 64 13.33 -2.59 -6.05
N ARG A 65 13.72 -1.48 -5.45
CA ARG A 65 13.06 -0.18 -5.57
C ARG A 65 14.09 0.87 -5.91
N LEU A 66 13.80 1.68 -6.92
CA LEU A 66 14.51 2.90 -7.24
C LEU A 66 13.70 4.08 -6.70
N LEU A 67 14.36 5.00 -6.02
CA LEU A 67 13.80 6.27 -5.59
C LEU A 67 14.65 7.39 -6.15
N ALA A 68 14.01 8.46 -6.60
CA ALA A 68 14.68 9.66 -7.06
C ALA A 68 13.89 10.89 -6.62
N ASP A 69 14.63 11.94 -6.27
CA ASP A 69 14.12 13.24 -5.86
C ASP A 69 14.78 14.31 -6.76
N PRO A 70 14.31 14.48 -8.02
CA PRO A 70 14.93 15.38 -8.99
C PRO A 70 14.90 16.86 -8.59
N GLY A 71 14.03 17.21 -7.65
CA GLY A 71 13.94 18.54 -7.09
C GLY A 71 13.04 18.56 -5.85
N PRO A 72 12.89 19.71 -5.18
CA PRO A 72 12.16 19.81 -3.91
C PRO A 72 10.65 19.55 -4.04
N LYS A 73 10.12 19.55 -5.27
CA LYS A 73 8.70 19.38 -5.56
C LYS A 73 8.35 18.03 -6.18
N LEU A 74 9.33 17.20 -6.53
CA LEU A 74 9.10 15.98 -7.29
C LEU A 74 9.79 14.80 -6.62
N THR A 75 9.00 13.78 -6.29
CA THR A 75 9.51 12.47 -5.85
C THR A 75 9.03 11.41 -6.83
N LEU A 76 9.94 10.56 -7.26
CA LEU A 76 9.70 9.45 -8.15
C LEU A 76 10.12 8.17 -7.45
N GLN A 77 9.35 7.11 -7.62
CA GLN A 77 9.74 5.77 -7.25
C GLN A 77 9.29 4.76 -8.29
N ALA A 78 10.08 3.71 -8.47
CA ALA A 78 9.72 2.54 -9.25
C ALA A 78 10.21 1.30 -8.53
N TYR A 79 9.49 0.19 -8.65
CA TYR A 79 9.93 -1.07 -8.07
C TYR A 79 9.49 -2.26 -8.91
N ALA A 80 10.26 -3.33 -8.77
CA ALA A 80 9.99 -4.63 -9.34
C ALA A 80 10.07 -5.66 -8.21
N ARG A 81 9.00 -6.41 -7.98
CA ARG A 81 8.90 -7.44 -6.93
C ARG A 81 8.40 -8.74 -7.52
N ARG A 82 8.89 -9.86 -6.99
CA ARG A 82 8.35 -11.19 -7.25
C ARG A 82 7.72 -11.73 -5.98
N PHE A 83 6.56 -12.37 -6.14
CA PHE A 83 5.75 -12.92 -5.06
C PHE A 83 5.72 -14.45 -5.13
N TRP A 84 5.74 -15.06 -3.95
CA TRP A 84 5.58 -16.48 -3.71
C TRP A 84 4.58 -16.73 -2.57
N ARG A 85 4.01 -17.93 -2.52
CA ARG A 85 3.20 -18.41 -1.40
C ARG A 85 4.10 -18.89 -0.28
N TYR A 86 3.78 -18.50 0.95
CA TYR A 86 4.48 -19.02 2.12
C TYR A 86 4.10 -20.49 2.39
N ALA A 87 2.83 -20.83 2.24
CA ALA A 87 2.26 -22.16 2.38
C ALA A 87 1.44 -22.52 1.12
N MET A 88 1.81 -23.61 0.44
CA MET A 88 1.21 -24.01 -0.84
C MET A 88 -0.22 -24.58 -0.72
N ARG A 89 -0.67 -24.93 0.49
CA ARG A 89 -2.04 -25.44 0.76
C ARG A 89 -2.99 -24.35 1.22
N ASP A 90 -2.51 -23.12 1.36
CA ASP A 90 -3.32 -21.96 1.70
C ASP A 90 -3.51 -21.10 0.43
N VAL A 91 -4.59 -20.35 0.39
CA VAL A 91 -4.98 -19.53 -0.76
C VAL A 91 -4.17 -18.24 -0.80
N ILE A 92 -4.26 -17.54 -1.93
CA ILE A 92 -3.78 -16.16 -2.07
C ILE A 92 -4.90 -15.21 -1.65
N TYR A 93 -4.55 -14.16 -0.92
CA TYR A 93 -5.50 -13.17 -0.43
C TYR A 93 -5.38 -11.87 -1.24
N GLY A 94 -6.50 -11.45 -1.82
CA GLY A 94 -6.65 -10.16 -2.49
C GLY A 94 -7.06 -9.06 -1.51
N ARG A 95 -7.50 -7.92 -2.06
CA ARG A 95 -7.91 -6.74 -1.28
C ARG A 95 -8.94 -7.06 -0.20
N GLY A 96 -8.72 -6.48 0.98
CA GLY A 96 -9.59 -6.69 2.15
C GLY A 96 -9.51 -8.10 2.73
N PHE A 97 -8.40 -8.82 2.51
CA PHE A 97 -8.23 -10.23 2.89
C PHE A 97 -9.25 -11.17 2.23
N ALA A 98 -9.82 -10.78 1.09
CA ALA A 98 -10.70 -11.66 0.33
C ALA A 98 -9.89 -12.82 -0.28
N SER A 99 -10.28 -14.06 0.02
CA SER A 99 -9.70 -15.26 -0.57
C SER A 99 -9.90 -15.24 -2.10
N LEU A 100 -8.82 -15.44 -2.85
CA LEU A 100 -8.88 -15.68 -4.29
C LEU A 100 -9.10 -17.17 -4.52
N THR A 101 -10.36 -17.58 -4.61
CA THR A 101 -10.78 -18.98 -4.78
C THR A 101 -10.06 -19.65 -5.95
N GLY A 102 -9.63 -20.90 -5.77
CA GLY A 102 -8.88 -21.68 -6.77
C GLY A 102 -7.36 -21.60 -6.60
N THR A 103 -6.83 -20.55 -5.96
CA THR A 103 -5.37 -20.33 -5.80
C THR A 103 -4.71 -21.16 -4.68
N GLY A 104 -5.45 -22.02 -3.99
CA GLY A 104 -4.93 -22.90 -2.94
C GLY A 104 -4.46 -24.27 -3.43
N ASN A 105 -4.83 -24.68 -4.64
CA ASN A 105 -4.75 -26.07 -5.10
C ASN A 105 -3.86 -26.26 -6.34
N TYR A 106 -2.67 -25.65 -6.35
CA TYR A 106 -1.69 -25.87 -7.41
C TYR A 106 -0.29 -26.10 -6.84
N ASP A 107 0.56 -26.85 -7.55
CA ASP A 107 1.81 -27.42 -7.03
C ASP A 107 3.02 -26.47 -7.07
N SER A 108 2.79 -25.17 -7.22
CA SER A 108 3.84 -24.16 -7.35
C SER A 108 3.70 -23.06 -6.32
N ASN A 109 4.80 -22.66 -5.69
CA ASN A 109 4.77 -21.52 -4.78
C ASN A 109 4.83 -20.17 -5.53
N ALA A 110 5.11 -20.15 -6.84
CA ALA A 110 5.21 -18.90 -7.59
C ALA A 110 3.83 -18.25 -7.76
N VAL A 111 3.72 -16.97 -7.41
CA VAL A 111 2.48 -16.19 -7.53
C VAL A 111 2.54 -15.28 -8.74
N GLY A 112 3.62 -14.50 -8.88
CA GLY A 112 3.78 -13.58 -10.00
C GLY A 112 4.74 -12.44 -9.74
N ASP A 113 4.78 -11.51 -10.68
CA ASP A 113 5.65 -10.35 -10.69
C ASP A 113 4.84 -9.06 -10.69
N LEU A 114 5.33 -8.07 -9.96
CA LEU A 114 4.80 -6.71 -9.95
C LEU A 114 5.87 -5.74 -10.39
N ILE A 115 5.56 -4.97 -11.43
CA ILE A 115 6.31 -3.77 -11.79
C ILE A 115 5.39 -2.58 -11.58
N ALA A 116 5.84 -1.60 -10.80
CA ALA A 116 5.06 -0.42 -10.53
C ALA A 116 5.93 0.83 -10.40
N ALA A 117 5.32 1.98 -10.65
CA ALA A 117 5.93 3.29 -10.52
C ALA A 117 4.95 4.26 -9.88
N SER A 118 5.50 5.26 -9.21
CA SER A 118 4.75 6.36 -8.63
C SER A 118 5.53 7.65 -8.76
N GLY A 119 4.81 8.71 -9.12
CA GLY A 119 5.33 10.06 -9.14
C GLY A 119 4.45 10.95 -8.29
N ARG A 120 5.06 11.74 -7.41
CA ARG A 120 4.38 12.77 -6.63
C ARG A 120 4.96 14.13 -6.97
N ILE A 121 4.10 15.06 -7.36
CA ILE A 121 4.43 16.46 -7.53
C ILE A 121 3.73 17.31 -6.46
N GLN A 122 4.49 18.16 -5.78
CA GLN A 122 4.01 19.14 -4.81
C GLN A 122 3.97 20.51 -5.50
N PHE A 123 2.79 21.05 -5.76
CA PHE A 123 2.66 22.35 -6.43
C PHE A 123 3.02 23.48 -5.45
N ASN A 124 2.46 23.42 -4.24
CA ASN A 124 2.69 24.31 -3.10
C ASN A 124 2.41 23.56 -1.79
N GLU A 125 2.46 24.20 -0.62
CA GLU A 125 2.21 23.57 0.69
C GLU A 125 0.80 22.98 0.87
N HIS A 126 -0.15 23.36 0.03
CA HIS A 126 -1.55 22.97 0.11
C HIS A 126 -1.95 21.96 -0.95
N LEU A 127 -1.22 21.84 -2.06
CA LEU A 127 -1.66 21.04 -3.21
C LEU A 127 -0.57 20.10 -3.66
N SER A 128 -0.92 18.82 -3.73
CA SER A 128 -0.08 17.78 -4.29
C SER A 128 -0.87 16.84 -5.18
N PHE A 129 -0.18 16.26 -6.14
CA PHE A 129 -0.70 15.25 -7.03
C PHE A 129 0.22 14.03 -7.01
N THR A 130 -0.38 12.85 -6.98
CA THR A 130 0.31 11.57 -7.02
C THR A 130 -0.30 10.74 -8.14
N LEU A 131 0.56 10.19 -9.00
CA LEU A 131 0.17 9.22 -10.00
C LEU A 131 0.85 7.90 -9.69
N ASN A 132 0.04 6.88 -9.49
CA ASN A 132 0.44 5.53 -9.18
C ASN A 132 0.10 4.62 -10.35
N GLY A 133 1.03 3.81 -10.85
CA GLY A 133 0.78 2.89 -11.95
C GLY A 133 1.51 1.58 -11.76
N GLY A 134 0.93 0.49 -12.25
CA GLY A 134 1.61 -0.81 -12.18
C GLY A 134 0.92 -1.92 -12.94
N ILE A 135 1.68 -3.00 -13.11
CA ILE A 135 1.29 -4.22 -13.81
C ILE A 135 1.70 -5.39 -12.92
N PHE A 136 0.71 -6.20 -12.56
CA PHE A 136 0.90 -7.51 -11.95
C PHE A 136 0.72 -8.60 -13.01
N SER A 137 1.72 -9.45 -13.16
CA SER A 137 1.73 -10.60 -14.05
C SER A 137 1.75 -11.88 -13.21
N SER A 138 0.72 -12.70 -13.35
CA SER A 138 0.61 -13.97 -12.63
C SER A 138 1.59 -15.00 -13.21
N SER A 139 2.11 -15.89 -12.37
CA SER A 139 2.84 -17.08 -12.85
C SER A 139 1.90 -17.99 -13.67
N ALA A 140 2.46 -18.88 -14.49
CA ALA A 140 1.66 -19.79 -15.31
C ALA A 140 0.72 -20.66 -14.45
N ASP A 141 1.21 -21.20 -13.35
CA ASP A 141 0.42 -22.06 -12.44
C ASP A 141 -0.65 -21.27 -11.69
N ALA A 142 -0.31 -20.06 -11.23
CA ALA A 142 -1.27 -19.18 -10.58
C ALA A 142 -2.37 -18.72 -11.55
N ALA A 143 -2.00 -18.46 -12.81
CA ALA A 143 -2.94 -18.11 -13.87
C ALA A 143 -3.88 -19.28 -14.20
N GLY A 144 -3.35 -20.50 -14.30
CA GLY A 144 -4.14 -21.73 -14.45
C GLY A 144 -5.12 -21.96 -13.28
N SER A 145 -4.79 -21.44 -12.10
CA SER A 145 -5.62 -21.51 -10.89
C SER A 145 -6.64 -20.37 -10.76
N GLY A 146 -6.72 -19.49 -11.76
CA GLY A 146 -7.69 -18.39 -11.84
C GLY A 146 -7.16 -17.01 -11.41
N LEU A 147 -5.88 -16.88 -11.01
CA LEU A 147 -5.28 -15.58 -10.76
C LEU A 147 -5.14 -14.82 -12.09
N ARG A 148 -5.48 -13.52 -12.11
CA ARG A 148 -5.49 -12.72 -13.34
C ARG A 148 -4.41 -11.65 -13.32
N ASN A 149 -3.83 -11.41 -14.49
CA ASN A 149 -2.98 -10.24 -14.70
C ASN A 149 -3.79 -8.97 -14.46
N THR A 150 -3.19 -8.00 -13.79
CA THR A 150 -3.88 -6.77 -13.41
C THR A 150 -3.03 -5.56 -13.80
N LYS A 151 -3.68 -4.55 -14.36
CA LYS A 151 -3.09 -3.24 -14.64
C LYS A 151 -3.89 -2.19 -13.89
N THR A 152 -3.22 -1.19 -13.34
CA THR A 152 -3.89 -0.10 -12.63
C THR A 152 -3.14 1.18 -12.86
N LEU A 153 -3.93 2.25 -13.01
CA LEU A 153 -3.46 3.62 -13.00
C LEU A 153 -4.35 4.38 -12.02
N THR A 154 -3.72 5.01 -11.04
CA THR A 154 -4.38 5.67 -9.92
C THR A 154 -3.86 7.10 -9.81
N PRO A 155 -4.59 8.08 -10.37
CA PRO A 155 -4.36 9.49 -10.06
C PRO A 155 -5.00 9.82 -8.71
N GLU A 156 -4.27 10.57 -7.90
CA GLU A 156 -4.68 11.09 -6.61
C GLU A 156 -4.27 12.56 -6.52
N MET A 157 -5.21 13.42 -6.14
CA MET A 157 -4.92 14.81 -5.84
C MET A 157 -5.30 15.06 -4.39
N LEU A 158 -4.37 15.64 -3.65
CA LEU A 158 -4.52 15.96 -2.25
C LEU A 158 -4.45 17.47 -2.09
N TYR A 159 -5.54 18.05 -1.61
CA TYR A 159 -5.61 19.45 -1.21
C TYR A 159 -5.71 19.55 0.31
N MET A 160 -4.78 20.26 0.92
CA MET A 160 -4.69 20.55 2.34
C MET A 160 -5.02 22.01 2.59
N PHE A 161 -6.03 22.27 3.41
CA PHE A 161 -6.35 23.62 3.84
C PHE A 161 -6.48 23.70 5.35
N LYS A 162 -6.27 24.90 5.87
CA LYS A 162 -6.39 25.19 7.29
C LYS A 162 -7.86 25.53 7.58
N TYR A 163 -8.54 24.72 8.39
CA TYR A 163 -9.94 24.99 8.74
C TYR A 163 -10.04 25.95 9.92
N VAL A 164 -9.20 25.75 10.94
CA VAL A 164 -8.97 26.66 12.08
C VAL A 164 -7.49 26.63 12.45
N PRO A 165 -6.95 27.57 13.26
CA PRO A 165 -5.52 27.66 13.56
C PRO A 165 -4.82 26.34 13.98
N SER A 166 -5.57 25.41 14.56
CA SER A 166 -5.13 24.11 15.09
C SER A 166 -5.50 22.88 14.25
N ILE A 167 -6.29 23.01 13.17
CA ILE A 167 -6.82 21.88 12.39
C ILE A 167 -6.53 22.03 10.90
N TRP A 168 -5.95 20.99 10.32
CA TRP A 168 -5.75 20.85 8.87
C TRP A 168 -6.69 19.81 8.31
N VAL A 169 -7.31 20.10 7.17
CA VAL A 169 -8.18 19.16 6.48
C VAL A 169 -7.54 18.78 5.16
N ALA A 170 -7.46 17.47 4.92
CA ALA A 170 -6.97 16.87 3.70
C ALA A 170 -8.16 16.35 2.88
N TRP A 171 -8.31 16.86 1.67
CA TRP A 171 -9.34 16.43 0.74
C TRP A 171 -8.73 15.70 -0.45
N ASN A 172 -9.26 14.51 -0.75
CA ASN A 172 -8.86 13.71 -1.92
C ASN A 172 -10.03 13.59 -2.90
N ILE A 173 -9.77 13.84 -4.20
CA ILE A 173 -10.79 13.76 -5.27
C ILE A 173 -11.47 12.38 -5.34
N ARG A 174 -10.83 11.30 -4.88
CA ARG A 174 -11.43 9.96 -4.83
C ARG A 174 -12.52 9.77 -3.76
N GLY A 175 -13.05 10.86 -3.19
CA GLY A 175 -14.16 10.86 -2.24
C GLY A 175 -13.75 10.73 -0.77
N ARG A 176 -12.55 10.22 -0.48
CA ARG A 176 -12.09 10.05 0.91
C ARG A 176 -11.60 11.37 1.52
N GLN A 177 -12.21 11.78 2.62
CA GLN A 177 -11.79 12.94 3.41
C GLN A 177 -10.89 12.49 4.56
N PHE A 178 -9.82 13.21 4.84
CA PHE A 178 -8.97 12.92 6.00
C PHE A 178 -8.87 14.19 6.85
N CYS A 179 -9.23 14.10 8.13
CA CYS A 179 -9.07 15.20 9.06
C CYS A 179 -7.77 15.02 9.84
N TRP A 180 -6.92 16.05 9.80
CA TRP A 180 -5.66 16.09 10.51
C TRP A 180 -5.78 17.05 11.71
N CYS A 181 -5.91 16.47 12.91
CA CYS A 181 -5.84 17.23 14.17
C CYS A 181 -4.41 17.20 14.71
N ARG A 182 -4.01 18.33 15.31
CA ARG A 182 -2.67 18.67 15.81
C ARG A 182 -1.85 17.50 16.42
N ALA A 183 -0.56 17.49 16.04
CA ALA A 183 0.66 16.90 16.61
C ALA A 183 0.74 15.39 16.98
N ASP A 184 -0.35 14.67 17.26
CA ASP A 184 -0.19 13.35 17.88
C ASP A 184 -1.30 12.33 17.59
N ARG A 185 -2.35 12.66 16.82
CA ARG A 185 -3.41 11.71 16.46
C ARG A 185 -3.93 11.87 15.03
N TYR A 186 -3.98 10.76 14.29
CA TYR A 186 -4.55 10.67 12.94
C TYR A 186 -5.99 10.16 13.01
N PHE A 187 -6.92 10.80 12.29
CA PHE A 187 -8.25 10.25 12.05
C PHE A 187 -8.46 10.03 10.55
N VAL A 188 -8.54 8.76 10.15
CA VAL A 188 -8.96 8.37 8.79
C VAL A 188 -10.49 8.39 8.76
N LEU A 189 -11.07 9.31 7.99
CA LEU A 189 -12.52 9.36 7.80
C LEU A 189 -12.86 8.65 6.47
N ASN A 190 -13.57 7.53 6.53
CA ASN A 190 -14.15 6.93 5.33
C ASN A 190 -15.59 7.45 5.13
N ASP A 191 -16.09 7.32 3.89
CA ASP A 191 -17.30 7.91 3.29
C ASP A 191 -18.63 7.85 4.08
N LEU A 192 -18.69 7.16 5.23
CA LEU A 192 -19.89 7.03 6.06
C LEU A 192 -20.10 8.20 7.06
N PHE A 193 -19.21 9.20 7.11
CA PHE A 193 -19.14 10.15 8.23
C PHE A 193 -19.91 11.47 8.08
N PHE A 194 -20.62 11.74 6.97
CA PHE A 194 -21.48 12.93 6.89
C PHE A 194 -22.62 12.93 7.94
N ARG A 195 -22.97 11.76 8.52
CA ARG A 195 -23.95 11.67 9.63
C ARG A 195 -23.38 12.01 11.02
N TYR A 196 -22.06 12.15 11.18
CA TYR A 196 -21.42 12.28 12.50
C TYR A 196 -20.58 13.56 12.68
N LEU A 197 -20.71 14.53 11.77
CA LEU A 197 -20.24 15.91 11.96
C LEU A 197 -20.59 16.52 13.34
N PRO A 198 -21.78 16.25 13.93
CA PRO A 198 -22.10 16.72 15.29
C PRO A 198 -21.23 16.08 16.39
N ILE A 199 -20.77 14.84 16.22
CA ILE A 199 -19.96 14.13 17.22
C ILE A 199 -18.50 14.62 17.19
N LEU A 200 -17.96 14.93 16.01
CA LEU A 200 -16.66 15.59 15.87
C LEU A 200 -16.68 16.99 16.50
N ARG A 201 -17.78 17.73 16.36
CA ARG A 201 -17.99 19.00 17.04
C ARG A 201 -18.02 18.84 18.57
N ALA A 202 -18.75 17.84 19.08
CA ALA A 202 -18.82 17.56 20.53
C ALA A 202 -17.45 17.12 21.12
N CYS A 203 -16.67 16.32 20.41
CA CYS A 203 -15.31 15.94 20.84
C CYS A 203 -14.35 17.15 20.87
N LEU A 204 -14.46 18.05 19.89
CA LEU A 204 -13.62 19.24 19.80
C LEU A 204 -14.02 20.31 20.83
N GLU A 205 -15.31 20.43 21.16
CA GLU A 205 -15.81 21.34 22.20
C GLU A 205 -15.54 20.82 23.62
N SER A 206 -15.37 19.50 23.81
CA SER A 206 -15.03 18.91 25.13
C SER A 206 -13.55 19.02 25.54
N HIS A 207 -12.69 19.50 24.63
CA HIS A 207 -11.24 19.63 24.83
C HIS A 207 -10.70 21.05 24.52
N ALA A 208 -11.60 22.04 24.39
CA ALA A 208 -11.29 23.46 24.38
C ALA A 208 -11.49 24.06 25.78
#